data_AF-A0A7C2F3C6-F1
#
_entry.id   AF-A0A7C2F3C6-F1
#
_cell.length_a   1.000
_cell.length_b   1.000
_cell.length_c   1.000
_cell.angle_alpha   90.00
_cell.angle_beta   90.00
_cell.angle_gamma   90.00
#
_symmetry.space_group_name_H-M   'P 1'
#
loop_
_entity.id
_entity.type
_entity.pdbx_description
1 polymer ?
#
loop_
_entity_poly.entity_id
_entity_poly.type
_entity_poly.pdbx_seq_one_letter_code
_entity_poly.pdbx_strand_id
1 'polypeptide(L)'
;GLSASEIYDLIEEAGRNVENDRRMKEVIIARNRLEGLMQNTIRSFGEFGWMLSSSDQEMVRETLERARDVAISEDSMEVRRALEQLENAARLITDAMFRPTGLASGSKEKEEDTVSEVS
;
A
#
# COMPACT_ATOMS: atom_id res chain seq x y z
N GLY A 1 -1.21 22.63 51.15
CA GLY A 1 -0.58 21.44 50.56
C GLY A 1 -1.69 20.59 50.00
N LEU A 2 -1.54 20.09 48.78
CA LEU A 2 -2.56 19.27 48.12
C LEU A 2 -2.91 18.06 48.99
N SER A 3 -4.20 17.77 49.10
CA SER A 3 -4.73 16.59 49.78
C SER A 3 -4.38 15.32 49.01
N ALA A 4 -4.41 14.17 49.69
CA ALA A 4 -4.16 12.89 49.04
C ALA A 4 -5.14 12.62 47.88
N SER A 5 -6.38 13.09 47.96
CA SER A 5 -7.36 13.01 46.87
C SER A 5 -6.97 13.86 45.66
N GLU A 6 -6.54 15.10 45.88
CA GLU A 6 -6.07 15.97 44.77
C GLU A 6 -4.82 15.39 44.08
N ILE A 7 -3.95 14.70 44.82
CA ILE A 7 -2.80 14.00 44.24
C ILE A 7 -3.25 12.83 43.35
N TYR A 8 -4.24 12.05 43.76
CA TYR A 8 -4.78 10.94 42.96
C TYR A 8 -5.46 11.44 41.68
N ASP A 9 -6.27 12.50 41.78
CA ASP A 9 -6.93 13.11 40.62
C ASP A 9 -5.90 13.64 39.61
N LEU A 10 -4.82 14.29 40.10
CA LEU A 10 -3.71 14.75 39.25
C LEU A 10 -2.96 13.59 38.56
N ILE A 11 -2.80 12.45 39.23
CA ILE A 11 -2.15 11.26 38.64
C ILE A 11 -3.04 10.63 37.55
N GLU A 12 -4.34 10.51 37.79
CA GLU A 12 -5.28 10.02 36.76
C GLU A 12 -5.34 10.96 35.55
N GLU A 13 -5.43 12.26 35.78
CA GLU A 13 -5.52 13.26 34.72
C GLU A 13 -4.22 13.29 33.89
N ALA A 14 -3.06 13.22 34.55
CA ALA A 14 -1.77 13.06 33.86
C ALA A 14 -1.72 11.76 33.04
N GLY A 15 -2.22 10.63 33.57
CA GLY A 15 -2.28 9.35 32.86
C GLY A 15 -3.18 9.40 31.62
N ARG A 16 -4.36 10.02 31.72
CA ARG A 16 -5.29 10.20 30.59
C ARG A 16 -4.70 11.08 29.50
N ASN A 17 -4.00 12.15 29.87
CA ASN A 17 -3.33 13.03 28.90
C ASN A 17 -2.20 12.31 28.16
N VAL A 18 -1.37 11.54 28.85
CA VAL A 18 -0.29 10.74 28.22
C VAL A 18 -0.85 9.74 27.21
N GLU A 19 -1.97 9.09 27.52
CA GLU A 19 -2.61 8.14 26.63
C GLU A 19 -3.27 8.82 25.42
N ASN A 20 -3.90 9.99 25.62
CA ASN A 20 -4.49 10.77 24.53
C ASN A 20 -3.40 11.26 23.55
N ASP A 21 -2.31 11.82 24.07
CA ASP A 21 -1.17 12.28 23.28
C ASP A 21 -0.54 11.13 22.48
N ARG A 22 -0.44 9.94 23.07
CA ARG A 22 0.02 8.73 22.37
C ARG A 22 -0.88 8.38 21.20
N ARG A 23 -2.21 8.35 21.40
CA ARG A 23 -3.17 8.03 20.35
C ARG A 23 -3.12 9.04 19.21
N MET A 24 -3.10 10.34 19.51
CA MET A 24 -2.96 11.39 18.50
C MET A 24 -1.68 11.20 17.68
N LYS A 25 -0.55 10.92 18.33
CA LYS A 25 0.72 10.67 17.66
C LYS A 25 0.66 9.43 16.76
N GLU A 26 0.03 8.35 17.21
CA GLU A 26 -0.15 7.13 16.40
C GLU A 26 -0.99 7.39 15.16
N VAL A 27 -2.08 8.16 15.27
CA VAL A 27 -2.93 8.52 14.12
C VAL A 27 -2.12 9.30 13.08
N ILE A 28 -1.35 10.30 13.51
CA ILE A 28 -0.52 11.12 12.61
C ILE A 28 0.52 10.26 11.89
N ILE A 29 1.21 9.37 12.61
CA ILE A 29 2.20 8.46 12.02
C ILE A 29 1.54 7.53 11.00
N ALA A 30 0.38 6.97 11.32
CA ALA A 30 -0.36 6.09 10.42
C ALA A 30 -0.82 6.83 9.15
N ARG A 31 -1.30 8.07 9.28
CA ARG A 31 -1.68 8.92 8.13
C ARG A 31 -0.48 9.23 7.22
N ASN A 32 0.66 9.62 7.80
CA ASN A 32 1.88 9.86 7.04
C ASN A 32 2.35 8.61 6.28
N ARG A 33 2.23 7.43 6.91
CA ARG A 33 2.53 6.15 6.25
C ARG A 33 1.55 5.87 5.11
N LEU A 34 0.25 6.12 5.32
CA LEU A 34 -0.79 5.93 4.31
C LEU A 34 -0.53 6.81 3.09
N GLU A 35 -0.23 8.09 3.29
CA GLU A 35 0.09 9.02 2.21
C GLU A 35 1.34 8.58 1.43
N GLY A 36 2.41 8.22 2.14
CA GLY A 36 3.65 7.75 1.51
C GLY A 36 3.44 6.51 0.66
N LEU A 37 2.70 5.52 1.18
CA LEU A 37 2.35 4.32 0.45
C LEU A 37 1.43 4.64 -0.74
N MET A 38 0.46 5.54 -0.57
CA MET A 38 -0.50 5.91 -1.61
C MET A 38 0.22 6.52 -2.81
N GLN A 39 1.15 7.44 -2.58
CA GLN A 39 1.92 8.04 -3.66
C GLN A 39 2.80 7.01 -4.39
N ASN A 40 3.38 6.05 -3.66
CA ASN A 40 4.11 4.95 -4.28
C ASN A 40 3.19 4.08 -5.14
N THR A 41 2.05 3.67 -4.60
CA THR A 41 1.07 2.83 -5.30
C THR A 41 0.49 3.55 -6.54
N ILE A 42 0.19 4.86 -6.47
CA ILE A 42 -0.26 5.65 -7.64
C ILE A 42 0.78 5.59 -8.76
N ARG A 43 2.07 5.80 -8.43
CA ARG A 43 3.14 5.76 -9.43
C ARG A 43 3.26 4.37 -10.05
N SER A 44 3.37 3.34 -9.21
CA SER A 44 3.48 1.95 -9.65
C SER A 44 2.27 1.51 -10.47
N PHE A 45 1.06 1.95 -10.11
CA PHE A 45 -0.15 1.67 -10.87
C PHE A 45 -0.17 2.39 -12.22
N GLY A 46 0.34 3.62 -12.30
CA GLY A 46 0.49 4.33 -13.58
C GLY A 46 1.46 3.64 -14.54
N GLU A 47 2.54 3.06 -14.02
CA GLU A 47 3.58 2.39 -14.81
C GLU A 47 3.20 0.95 -15.20
N PHE A 48 2.59 0.22 -14.27
CA PHE A 48 2.42 -1.23 -14.36
C PHE A 48 0.96 -1.69 -14.28
N GLY A 49 0.02 -0.80 -13.98
CA GLY A 49 -1.39 -1.15 -13.81
C GLY A 49 -2.04 -1.76 -15.05
N TRP A 50 -1.52 -1.48 -16.25
CA TRP A 50 -1.99 -2.11 -17.48
C TRP A 50 -1.74 -3.63 -17.54
N MET A 51 -0.81 -4.15 -16.74
CA MET A 51 -0.54 -5.60 -16.63
C MET A 51 -1.54 -6.33 -15.73
N LEU A 52 -2.38 -5.59 -14.99
CA LEU A 52 -3.44 -6.15 -14.16
C LEU A 52 -4.69 -6.47 -14.99
N SER A 53 -5.50 -7.42 -14.50
CA SER A 53 -6.83 -7.67 -15.05
C SER A 53 -7.72 -6.44 -14.88
N SER A 54 -8.77 -6.29 -15.69
CA SER A 54 -9.70 -5.15 -15.57
C SER A 54 -10.33 -5.05 -14.18
N SER A 55 -10.65 -6.20 -13.56
CA SER A 55 -11.19 -6.26 -12.20
C SER A 55 -10.17 -5.80 -11.16
N ASP A 56 -8.91 -6.21 -11.30
CA ASP A 56 -7.85 -5.80 -10.37
C ASP A 56 -7.52 -4.31 -10.52
N GLN A 57 -7.55 -3.79 -11.76
CA GLN A 57 -7.37 -2.36 -12.01
C GLN A 57 -8.47 -1.52 -11.34
N GLU A 58 -9.72 -1.95 -11.41
CA GLU A 58 -10.84 -1.28 -10.74
C GLU A 58 -10.68 -1.32 -9.22
N MET A 59 -10.38 -2.48 -8.65
CA MET A 59 -10.11 -2.63 -7.21
C MET A 59 -8.97 -1.73 -6.72
N VAL A 60 -7.87 -1.62 -7.48
CA VAL A 60 -6.75 -0.74 -7.13
C VAL A 60 -7.18 0.73 -7.19
N ARG A 61 -7.95 1.16 -8.21
CA ARG A 61 -8.47 2.54 -8.29
C ARG A 61 -9.36 2.88 -7.10
N GLU A 62 -10.33 2.03 -6.77
CA GLU A 62 -11.21 2.25 -5.62
C GLU A 62 -10.43 2.30 -4.30
N THR A 63 -9.39 1.46 -4.16
CA THR A 63 -8.53 1.46 -2.97
C THR A 63 -7.74 2.76 -2.85
N LEU A 64 -7.22 3.28 -3.96
CA LEU A 64 -6.52 4.57 -4.03
C LEU A 64 -7.45 5.75 -3.68
N GLU A 65 -8.70 5.73 -4.16
CA GLU A 65 -9.71 6.73 -3.83
C GLU A 65 -10.06 6.69 -2.35
N ARG A 66 -10.36 5.50 -1.81
CA ARG A 66 -10.64 5.33 -0.37
C ARG A 66 -9.46 5.76 0.51
N ALA A 67 -8.24 5.44 0.12
CA ALA A 67 -7.04 5.86 0.86
C ALA A 67 -6.92 7.39 0.90
N ARG A 68 -7.27 8.09 -0.18
CA ARG A 68 -7.29 9.56 -0.23
C ARG A 68 -8.32 10.14 0.74
N ASP A 69 -9.53 9.59 0.77
CA ASP A 69 -10.60 10.06 1.65
C ASP A 69 -10.28 9.78 3.13
N VAL A 70 -9.70 8.61 3.42
CA VAL A 70 -9.31 8.25 4.79
C VAL A 70 -8.07 9.03 5.25
N ALA A 71 -7.19 9.48 4.35
CA ALA A 71 -6.02 10.27 4.71
C ALA A 71 -6.35 11.63 5.36
N ILE A 72 -7.59 12.13 5.21
CA ILE A 72 -8.08 13.33 5.91
C ILE A 72 -8.92 13.03 7.15
N SER A 73 -9.16 11.76 7.46
CA SER A 73 -9.90 11.30 8.65
C SER A 73 -9.04 11.29 9.91
N GLU A 74 -9.68 11.44 11.07
CA GLU A 74 -9.06 11.24 12.39
C GLU A 74 -9.33 9.85 12.97
N ASP A 75 -10.05 8.99 12.24
CA ASP A 75 -10.33 7.61 12.66
C ASP A 75 -9.11 6.70 12.42
N SER A 76 -8.38 6.44 13.50
CA SER A 76 -7.21 5.55 13.49
C SER A 76 -7.49 4.13 12.95
N MET A 77 -8.70 3.59 13.14
CA MET A 77 -9.04 2.26 12.66
C MET A 77 -9.22 2.27 11.15
N GLU A 78 -9.90 3.28 10.62
CA GLU A 78 -10.08 3.44 9.17
C GLU A 78 -8.73 3.67 8.48
N VAL A 79 -7.84 4.49 9.05
CA VAL A 79 -6.48 4.70 8.52
C VAL A 79 -5.69 3.39 8.46
N ARG A 80 -5.78 2.56 9.50
CA ARG A 80 -5.12 1.24 9.53
C ARG A 80 -5.70 0.28 8.49
N ARG A 81 -7.02 0.23 8.33
CA ARG A 81 -7.69 -0.57 7.30
C ARG A 81 -7.29 -0.13 5.89
N ALA A 82 -7.27 1.18 5.64
CA ALA A 82 -6.85 1.73 4.36
C ALA A 82 -5.39 1.36 4.05
N LEU A 83 -4.49 1.41 5.05
CA LEU A 83 -3.11 0.95 4.90
C LEU A 83 -3.02 -0.51 4.45
N GLU A 84 -3.72 -1.41 5.12
CA GLU A 84 -3.71 -2.84 4.77
C GLU A 84 -4.25 -3.09 3.36
N GLN A 85 -5.35 -2.43 2.98
CA GLN A 85 -5.92 -2.54 1.62
C GLN A 85 -4.92 -2.03 0.57
N LEU A 86 -4.25 -0.93 0.85
CA LEU A 86 -3.28 -0.32 -0.04
C LEU A 86 -2.00 -1.16 -0.19
N GLU A 87 -1.57 -1.85 0.87
CA GLU A 87 -0.47 -2.83 0.83
C GLU A 87 -0.83 -4.02 -0.08
N ASN A 88 -2.08 -4.50 -0.01
CA ASN A 88 -2.56 -5.56 -0.89
C ASN A 88 -2.61 -5.09 -2.36
N ALA A 89 -3.09 -3.87 -2.61
CA ALA A 89 -3.07 -3.27 -3.95
C ALA A 89 -1.64 -3.15 -4.52
N ALA A 90 -0.68 -2.70 -3.71
CA ALA A 90 0.72 -2.63 -4.10
C ALA A 90 1.31 -4.01 -4.42
N ARG A 91 0.93 -5.04 -3.65
CA ARG A 91 1.34 -6.43 -3.91
C ARG A 91 0.77 -6.95 -5.22
N LEU A 92 -0.50 -6.67 -5.54
CA LEU A 92 -1.09 -7.07 -6.82
C LEU A 92 -0.33 -6.49 -8.01
N ILE A 93 0.01 -5.20 -7.96
CA ILE A 93 0.82 -4.54 -8.98
C ILE A 93 2.18 -5.23 -9.11
N THR A 94 2.84 -5.48 -7.96
CA THR A 94 4.15 -6.15 -7.91
C THR A 94 4.08 -7.56 -8.52
N ASP A 95 3.10 -8.36 -8.14
CA ASP A 95 2.89 -9.71 -8.66
C ASP A 95 2.65 -9.67 -10.18
N ALA A 96 1.92 -8.68 -10.68
CA ALA A 96 1.70 -8.49 -12.11
C ALA A 96 3.00 -8.17 -12.88
N MET A 97 3.95 -7.46 -12.26
CA MET A 97 5.28 -7.20 -12.86
C MET A 97 6.11 -8.48 -13.01
N PHE A 98 5.99 -9.42 -12.07
CA PHE A 98 6.77 -10.67 -12.08
C PHE A 98 6.07 -11.81 -12.82
N ARG A 99 4.79 -11.66 -13.18
CA ARG A 99 4.14 -12.61 -14.08
C ARG A 99 4.88 -12.57 -15.42
N PRO A 100 5.25 -13.73 -15.99
CA PRO A 100 5.88 -13.76 -17.29
C PRO A 100 4.92 -13.16 -18.32
N THR A 101 5.08 -11.87 -18.61
CA THR A 101 4.52 -11.25 -19.79
C THR A 101 5.13 -12.02 -20.96
N GLY A 102 4.33 -12.57 -21.86
CA GLY A 102 4.80 -13.36 -23.01
C GLY A 102 5.77 -12.64 -23.97
N LEU A 103 6.33 -11.49 -23.60
CA LEU A 103 7.41 -10.76 -24.27
C LEU A 103 8.82 -11.36 -24.03
N ALA A 104 8.91 -12.65 -23.72
CA ALA A 104 10.17 -13.41 -23.75
C ALA A 104 10.05 -14.74 -24.51
N SER A 105 9.14 -14.82 -25.48
CA SER A 105 9.12 -15.91 -26.47
C SER A 105 9.07 -15.33 -27.87
N GLY A 106 10.23 -15.12 -28.47
CA GLY A 106 10.33 -14.56 -29.81
C GLY A 106 11.76 -14.33 -30.25
N SER A 107 12.43 -15.42 -30.65
CA SER A 107 13.60 -15.55 -31.56
C SER A 107 14.49 -16.71 -31.06
N LYS A 108 14.79 -17.81 -31.76
CA LYS A 108 14.52 -18.32 -33.10
C LYS A 108 14.75 -19.83 -33.01
N GLU A 109 13.74 -20.64 -33.28
CA GLU A 109 13.91 -22.02 -33.76
C GLU A 109 13.39 -22.06 -35.19
N LYS A 110 14.33 -22.34 -36.12
CA LYS A 110 14.25 -22.73 -37.53
C LYS A 110 15.67 -22.42 -38.06
N GLU A 111 16.48 -23.35 -38.55
CA GLU A 111 16.18 -24.53 -39.34
C GLU A 111 17.49 -25.33 -39.41
N GLU A 112 17.48 -26.59 -38.96
CA GLU A 112 18.55 -27.55 -39.21
C GLU A 112 18.10 -28.44 -40.37
N ASP A 113 19.06 -28.83 -41.22
CA ASP A 113 18.99 -29.87 -42.26
C ASP A 113 18.20 -29.52 -43.53
N THR A 114 18.70 -29.59 -44.77
CA THR A 114 19.78 -30.33 -45.46
C THR A 114 20.02 -29.55 -46.79
N VAL A 115 21.14 -29.62 -47.52
CA VAL A 115 21.50 -30.69 -48.45
C VAL A 115 22.99 -30.59 -48.84
N SER A 116 23.62 -31.75 -48.78
CA SER A 116 24.81 -32.24 -49.47
C SER A 116 25.19 -31.58 -50.82
N GLU A 117 26.51 -31.58 -51.07
CA GLU A 117 27.15 -31.99 -52.33
C GLU A 117 27.41 -31.02 -53.51
N VAL A 118 28.70 -31.03 -53.89
CA VAL A 118 29.35 -30.83 -55.21
C VAL A 118 29.34 -29.42 -55.85
N SER A 119 30.49 -28.75 -55.83
CA SER A 119 31.45 -28.59 -56.95
C SER A 119 32.57 -27.63 -56.62
#